data_AF-A0A7C2J125-F1
#
_entry.id   AF-A0A7C2J125-F1
#
_cell.length_a   1.000
_cell.length_b   1.000
_cell.length_c   1.000
_cell.angle_alpha   90.00
_cell.angle_beta   90.00
_cell.angle_gamma   90.00
#
_symmetry.space_group_name_H-M   'P 1'
#
loop_
_entity.id
_entity.type
_entity.pdbx_description
1 polymer ?
#
loop_
_entity_poly.entity_id
_entity_poly.type
_entity_poly.pdbx_seq_one_letter_code
_entity_poly.pdbx_strand_id
1 'polypeptide(L)'
;MKKTVVLALAISIMLVNTVIAASAGGAARGGVKSSQGADALLAMLPDTDGVIAINVAQLNRQIQSILASKPETAAELQKQFDQIVAETGLDIRSIDHLVMSLSLGSGRQMPDPLILVSGSFNQDRVLASISRKSGRKWRTSRHNGQRIYSEVSVKKTAKPSRGSSVTFFDNQTLAVGSLASVRQSIDARAGAKPSALQNSSLMAVFHQAAAAGTIHFAFNMPEQLRQRLGDANGNGSFLKPLAAITQIIGNVDLNDSGLLANVSLITGSDQEAADLVNLITGGLSLVRMALGGKPEADNLLNVLNGITHSQAGNAANLTVNVPADLIRSLIDQIKTKAPKV
;
A
#
# COMPACT_ATOMS: atom_id res chain seq x y z
N MET A 1 4.60 -23.67 -1.46
CA MET A 1 4.48 -22.38 -0.75
C MET A 1 4.50 -21.16 -1.68
N LYS A 2 5.28 -21.11 -2.77
CA LYS A 2 5.53 -19.88 -3.56
C LYS A 2 4.36 -19.27 -4.41
N LYS A 3 3.12 -19.78 -4.44
CA LYS A 3 2.13 -19.45 -5.53
C LYS A 3 0.76 -18.83 -5.18
N THR A 4 0.42 -18.55 -3.91
CA THR A 4 -0.76 -17.71 -3.56
C THR A 4 -0.40 -16.56 -2.64
N VAL A 5 0.75 -16.69 -1.96
CA VAL A 5 1.83 -15.70 -2.05
C VAL A 5 1.72 -14.91 -3.38
N VAL A 6 1.97 -15.48 -4.57
CA VAL A 6 1.94 -14.70 -5.84
C VAL A 6 0.65 -13.90 -6.18
N LEU A 7 -0.51 -14.04 -5.51
CA LEU A 7 -1.63 -13.09 -5.70
C LEU A 7 -1.64 -12.01 -4.62
N ALA A 8 -1.72 -12.38 -3.35
CA ALA A 8 -1.69 -11.42 -2.23
C ALA A 8 -0.36 -10.66 -2.17
N LEU A 9 0.74 -11.33 -2.53
CA LEU A 9 2.10 -10.82 -2.68
C LEU A 9 2.43 -10.36 -4.12
N ALA A 10 1.55 -10.46 -5.12
CA ALA A 10 1.67 -9.57 -6.28
C ALA A 10 1.21 -8.18 -5.86
N ILE A 11 0.03 -8.09 -5.23
CA ILE A 11 -0.51 -6.81 -4.72
C ILE A 11 0.37 -6.29 -3.57
N SER A 12 0.92 -7.14 -2.69
CA SER A 12 1.86 -6.71 -1.64
C SER A 12 3.33 -6.62 -2.06
N ILE A 13 3.79 -7.18 -3.19
CA ILE A 13 5.05 -6.68 -3.82
C ILE A 13 4.77 -5.31 -4.43
N MET A 14 3.65 -5.12 -5.12
CA MET A 14 3.19 -3.80 -5.60
C MET A 14 2.74 -2.83 -4.49
N LEU A 15 2.98 -3.13 -3.19
CA LEU A 15 2.76 -2.21 -2.07
C LEU A 15 3.96 -2.13 -1.11
N VAL A 16 4.66 -3.23 -0.81
CA VAL A 16 5.90 -3.21 0.00
C VAL A 16 7.12 -2.90 -0.86
N ASN A 17 7.16 -3.40 -2.10
CA ASN A 17 8.15 -2.99 -3.10
C ASN A 17 7.64 -1.86 -4.02
N THR A 18 6.53 -1.16 -3.80
CA THR A 18 6.31 0.15 -4.49
C THR A 18 6.82 1.33 -3.70
N VAL A 19 6.99 1.18 -2.38
CA VAL A 19 7.76 2.13 -1.57
C VAL A 19 9.26 2.11 -1.96
N ILE A 20 9.76 1.05 -2.64
CA ILE A 20 11.19 0.91 -2.99
C ILE A 20 11.50 0.49 -4.45
N ALA A 21 10.73 -0.38 -5.14
CA ALA A 21 11.07 -0.90 -6.50
C ALA A 21 9.96 -1.66 -7.31
N ALA A 22 8.87 -1.04 -7.81
CA ALA A 22 7.94 -1.64 -8.82
C ALA A 22 6.80 -0.73 -9.38
N SER A 23 7.07 0.26 -10.24
CA SER A 23 6.02 1.03 -10.95
C SER A 23 5.44 0.27 -12.17
N ALA A 24 4.47 -0.65 -11.99
CA ALA A 24 4.04 -1.59 -13.07
C ALA A 24 2.63 -2.33 -12.98
N GLY A 25 1.50 -1.84 -13.55
CA GLY A 25 0.27 -2.65 -13.89
C GLY A 25 -0.99 -1.98 -14.59
N GLY A 26 -1.82 -2.68 -15.45
CA GLY A 26 -3.10 -2.18 -16.12
C GLY A 26 -3.81 -3.05 -17.23
N ALA A 27 -4.99 -2.89 -17.95
CA ALA A 27 -6.10 -1.91 -18.31
C ALA A 27 -7.40 -2.55 -18.87
N ALA A 28 -8.58 -2.03 -18.50
CA ALA A 28 -9.32 -0.89 -19.13
C ALA A 28 -9.57 -0.96 -20.67
N ARG A 29 -10.65 -0.38 -21.21
CA ARG A 29 -11.49 0.74 -20.72
C ARG A 29 -12.99 0.37 -20.70
N GLY A 30 -13.78 1.13 -19.96
CA GLY A 30 -15.25 1.17 -20.08
C GLY A 30 -15.82 2.41 -19.40
N GLY A 31 -16.78 3.09 -20.03
CA GLY A 31 -17.44 4.26 -19.42
C GLY A 31 -18.33 3.83 -18.27
N VAL A 32 -18.11 4.39 -17.08
CA VAL A 32 -18.78 3.98 -15.83
C VAL A 32 -19.42 5.19 -15.15
N LYS A 33 -20.66 5.00 -14.68
CA LYS A 33 -21.37 5.95 -13.81
C LYS A 33 -20.66 5.99 -12.45
N SER A 34 -20.28 7.21 -12.00
CA SER A 34 -19.85 7.57 -10.64
C SER A 34 -19.50 6.37 -9.75
N SER A 35 -18.27 5.88 -9.85
CA SER A 35 -17.81 4.77 -9.03
C SER A 35 -17.81 5.14 -7.55
N GLN A 36 -17.98 4.11 -6.70
CA GLN A 36 -17.94 4.27 -5.26
C GLN A 36 -16.53 4.75 -4.84
N GLY A 37 -16.49 5.98 -4.33
CA GLY A 37 -15.26 6.65 -3.87
C GLY A 37 -14.62 5.94 -2.67
N ALA A 38 -13.43 6.41 -2.28
CA ALA A 38 -12.64 5.79 -1.21
C ALA A 38 -13.45 5.53 0.07
N ASP A 39 -14.29 6.48 0.51
CA ASP A 39 -15.12 6.36 1.72
C ASP A 39 -16.10 5.17 1.67
N ALA A 40 -16.65 4.85 0.50
CA ALA A 40 -17.53 3.69 0.34
C ALA A 40 -16.74 2.37 0.44
N LEU A 41 -15.47 2.33 0.05
CA LEU A 41 -14.58 1.21 0.36
C LEU A 41 -14.21 1.19 1.85
N LEU A 42 -13.97 2.34 2.49
CA LEU A 42 -13.73 2.41 3.95
C LEU A 42 -14.94 1.92 4.77
N ALA A 43 -16.16 2.15 4.28
CA ALA A 43 -17.39 1.60 4.87
C ALA A 43 -17.46 0.06 4.80
N MET A 44 -16.74 -0.56 3.86
CA MET A 44 -16.66 -2.01 3.67
C MET A 44 -15.39 -2.63 4.26
N LEU A 45 -14.39 -1.84 4.66
CA LEU A 45 -13.32 -2.32 5.53
C LEU A 45 -13.90 -2.58 6.94
N PRO A 46 -13.55 -3.67 7.61
CA PRO A 46 -13.77 -3.78 9.04
C PRO A 46 -12.84 -2.82 9.80
N ASP A 47 -13.20 -2.53 11.05
CA ASP A 47 -12.34 -1.80 11.99
C ASP A 47 -10.91 -2.41 12.07
N THR A 48 -9.90 -1.54 12.21
CA THR A 48 -8.50 -1.86 11.94
C THR A 48 -7.53 -0.86 12.58
N ASP A 49 -6.27 -1.28 12.76
CA ASP A 49 -5.21 -0.40 13.28
C ASP A 49 -4.69 0.58 12.20
N GLY A 50 -4.87 0.27 10.91
CA GLY A 50 -4.37 1.13 9.84
C GLY A 50 -5.02 0.91 8.48
N VAL A 51 -5.01 1.97 7.68
CA VAL A 51 -5.66 2.09 6.36
C VAL A 51 -4.66 2.67 5.36
N ILE A 52 -4.63 2.13 4.15
CA ILE A 52 -4.02 2.73 2.97
C ILE A 52 -5.12 2.88 1.91
N ALA A 53 -5.25 4.04 1.28
CA ALA A 53 -6.14 4.29 0.15
C ALA A 53 -5.35 4.82 -1.05
N ILE A 54 -5.72 4.41 -2.25
CA ILE A 54 -5.07 4.80 -3.50
C ILE A 54 -6.14 5.14 -4.54
N ASN A 55 -6.07 6.34 -5.10
CA ASN A 55 -6.80 6.73 -6.30
C ASN A 55 -6.03 6.21 -7.52
N VAL A 56 -6.26 4.95 -7.88
CA VAL A 56 -5.50 4.25 -8.93
C VAL A 56 -5.76 4.86 -10.31
N ALA A 57 -6.98 5.33 -10.56
CA ALA A 57 -7.31 6.06 -11.78
C ALA A 57 -6.50 7.37 -11.91
N GLN A 58 -6.28 8.09 -10.80
CA GLN A 58 -5.43 9.29 -10.76
C GLN A 58 -3.95 8.94 -10.91
N LEU A 59 -3.45 7.97 -10.14
CA LEU A 59 -2.07 7.50 -10.21
C LEU A 59 -1.68 7.08 -11.63
N ASN A 60 -2.57 6.35 -12.32
CA ASN A 60 -2.33 5.98 -13.70
C ASN A 60 -2.27 7.20 -14.63
N ARG A 61 -3.18 8.17 -14.52
CA ARG A 61 -3.12 9.41 -15.34
C ARG A 61 -1.77 10.14 -15.15
N GLN A 62 -1.32 10.24 -13.90
CA GLN A 62 -0.06 10.90 -13.53
C GLN A 62 1.17 10.17 -14.09
N ILE A 63 1.20 8.83 -13.96
CA ILE A 63 2.25 7.99 -14.56
C ILE A 63 2.28 8.15 -16.10
N GLN A 64 1.12 8.20 -16.76
CA GLN A 64 1.07 8.43 -18.21
C GLN A 64 1.58 9.83 -18.61
N SER A 65 1.34 10.87 -17.81
CA SER A 65 1.89 12.22 -18.05
C SER A 65 3.43 12.21 -18.02
N ILE A 66 4.01 11.67 -16.94
CA ILE A 66 5.47 11.60 -16.76
C ILE A 66 6.15 10.77 -17.86
N LEU A 67 5.47 9.75 -18.40
CA LEU A 67 5.98 8.87 -19.45
C LEU A 67 5.63 9.30 -20.89
N ALA A 68 4.87 10.38 -21.08
CA ALA A 68 4.50 10.87 -22.41
C ALA A 68 5.73 11.24 -23.27
N SER A 69 6.85 11.64 -22.64
CA SER A 69 8.14 11.91 -23.28
C SER A 69 9.04 10.68 -23.46
N LYS A 70 8.63 9.49 -23.00
CA LYS A 70 9.42 8.25 -23.01
C LYS A 70 8.63 7.07 -23.58
N PRO A 71 8.34 7.04 -24.90
CA PRO A 71 7.45 6.04 -25.52
C PRO A 71 7.89 4.60 -25.30
N GLU A 72 9.20 4.30 -25.30
CA GLU A 72 9.70 2.96 -24.98
C GLU A 72 9.39 2.52 -23.55
N THR A 73 9.45 3.44 -22.59
CA THR A 73 9.14 3.15 -21.18
C THR A 73 7.64 2.98 -21.01
N ALA A 74 6.82 3.79 -21.70
CA ALA A 74 5.38 3.58 -21.78
C ALA A 74 5.03 2.22 -22.42
N ALA A 75 5.77 1.76 -23.44
CA ALA A 75 5.56 0.48 -24.11
C ALA A 75 5.95 -0.75 -23.25
N GLU A 76 7.09 -0.72 -22.54
CA GLU A 76 7.45 -1.82 -21.62
C GLU A 76 6.50 -1.84 -20.41
N LEU A 77 6.12 -0.67 -19.91
CA LEU A 77 5.10 -0.55 -18.88
C LEU A 77 3.76 -1.14 -19.36
N GLN A 78 3.33 -0.81 -20.59
CA GLN A 78 2.17 -1.37 -21.26
C GLN A 78 2.22 -2.90 -21.39
N LYS A 79 3.39 -3.48 -21.61
CA LYS A 79 3.62 -4.93 -21.65
C LYS A 79 3.53 -5.58 -20.26
N GLN A 80 4.09 -4.96 -19.22
CA GLN A 80 3.94 -5.40 -17.83
C GLN A 80 2.48 -5.29 -17.36
N PHE A 81 1.81 -4.23 -17.80
CA PHE A 81 0.39 -4.01 -17.61
C PHE A 81 -0.41 -5.21 -18.16
N ASP A 82 -0.29 -5.49 -19.46
CA ASP A 82 -1.01 -6.59 -20.13
C ASP A 82 -0.62 -7.97 -19.59
N GLN A 83 0.63 -8.15 -19.13
CA GLN A 83 1.03 -9.36 -18.40
C GLN A 83 0.17 -9.54 -17.15
N ILE A 84 -0.07 -8.51 -16.33
CA ILE A 84 -0.90 -8.65 -15.12
C ILE A 84 -2.36 -9.04 -15.45
N VAL A 85 -2.90 -8.57 -16.58
CA VAL A 85 -4.22 -9.01 -17.09
C VAL A 85 -4.22 -10.50 -17.43
N ALA A 86 -3.19 -10.97 -18.13
CA ALA A 86 -3.01 -12.39 -18.44
C ALA A 86 -2.69 -13.24 -17.19
N GLU A 87 -2.04 -12.66 -16.18
CA GLU A 87 -1.68 -13.31 -14.92
C GLU A 87 -2.90 -13.54 -14.02
N THR A 88 -3.69 -12.49 -13.81
CA THR A 88 -4.67 -12.38 -12.72
C THR A 88 -6.12 -12.29 -13.20
N GLY A 89 -6.34 -11.88 -14.45
CA GLY A 89 -7.65 -11.46 -14.95
C GLY A 89 -8.11 -10.08 -14.43
N LEU A 90 -7.39 -9.48 -13.48
CA LEU A 90 -7.58 -8.12 -12.98
C LEU A 90 -6.68 -7.14 -13.73
N ASP A 91 -7.07 -5.87 -13.68
CA ASP A 91 -6.94 -5.04 -14.85
C ASP A 91 -6.67 -3.57 -14.50
N ILE A 92 -5.46 -3.27 -14.02
CA ILE A 92 -5.24 -2.12 -13.10
C ILE A 92 -5.56 -0.72 -13.67
N ARG A 93 -5.51 -0.45 -14.98
CA ARG A 93 -5.94 0.86 -15.55
C ARG A 93 -7.49 0.98 -15.59
N SER A 94 -8.26 -0.06 -15.20
CA SER A 94 -9.72 -0.03 -14.92
C SER A 94 -10.08 -0.09 -13.43
N ILE A 95 -9.09 -0.02 -12.53
CA ILE A 95 -9.29 0.18 -11.11
C ILE A 95 -9.42 1.69 -10.84
N ASP A 96 -10.49 2.07 -10.15
CA ASP A 96 -10.71 3.46 -9.73
C ASP A 96 -10.01 3.73 -8.40
N HIS A 97 -10.40 2.99 -7.35
CA HIS A 97 -9.78 3.05 -6.03
C HIS A 97 -9.35 1.67 -5.53
N LEU A 98 -8.23 1.64 -4.82
CA LEU A 98 -7.80 0.51 -3.99
C LEU A 98 -7.73 0.98 -2.54
N VAL A 99 -8.26 0.18 -1.62
CA VAL A 99 -8.19 0.43 -0.17
C VAL A 99 -7.69 -0.83 0.54
N MET A 100 -6.76 -0.71 1.48
CA MET A 100 -6.20 -1.82 2.26
C MET A 100 -6.36 -1.55 3.75
N SER A 101 -6.75 -2.55 4.54
CA SER A 101 -6.64 -2.53 6.00
C SER A 101 -5.45 -3.35 6.50
N LEU A 102 -4.87 -2.91 7.62
CA LEU A 102 -3.68 -3.50 8.25
C LEU A 102 -3.85 -3.57 9.77
N SER A 103 -4.26 -4.74 10.28
CA SER A 103 -4.23 -5.02 11.71
C SER A 103 -2.80 -5.31 12.20
N LEU A 104 -2.24 -4.37 12.94
CA LEU A 104 -0.90 -4.35 13.52
C LEU A 104 -0.87 -4.99 14.92
N GLY A 105 -1.94 -4.84 15.72
CA GLY A 105 -1.99 -5.26 17.14
C GLY A 105 -2.28 -6.74 17.40
N SER A 106 -2.52 -7.54 16.36
CA SER A 106 -3.11 -8.89 16.47
C SER A 106 -2.21 -9.99 17.05
N GLY A 107 -1.03 -9.66 17.59
CA GLY A 107 0.00 -10.62 18.05
C GLY A 107 0.62 -11.50 16.96
N ARG A 108 0.13 -11.42 15.72
CA ARG A 108 0.60 -12.23 14.58
C ARG A 108 1.94 -11.72 14.06
N GLN A 109 2.83 -12.64 13.71
CA GLN A 109 4.17 -12.34 13.17
C GLN A 109 4.18 -11.60 11.80
N MET A 110 3.02 -11.49 11.14
CA MET A 110 2.75 -10.64 9.98
C MET A 110 1.27 -10.21 10.00
N PRO A 111 0.92 -8.98 9.57
CA PRO A 111 -0.47 -8.55 9.37
C PRO A 111 -1.28 -9.48 8.47
N ASP A 112 -2.61 -9.38 8.51
CA ASP A 112 -3.53 -10.20 7.70
C ASP A 112 -4.43 -9.31 6.82
N PRO A 113 -3.84 -8.64 5.81
CA PRO A 113 -4.49 -7.54 5.11
C PRO A 113 -5.75 -7.96 4.39
N LEU A 114 -6.74 -7.07 4.40
CA LEU A 114 -7.84 -7.06 3.46
C LEU A 114 -7.55 -5.98 2.42
N ILE A 115 -7.76 -6.30 1.15
CA ILE A 115 -7.70 -5.37 0.03
C ILE A 115 -9.10 -5.27 -0.57
N LEU A 116 -9.58 -4.04 -0.74
CA LEU A 116 -10.80 -3.67 -1.43
C LEU A 116 -10.50 -2.99 -2.77
N VAL A 117 -11.10 -3.61 -3.77
CA VAL A 117 -11.22 -3.34 -5.20
C VAL A 117 -12.39 -2.44 -5.63
N SER A 118 -12.27 -1.18 -6.07
CA SER A 118 -13.33 -0.55 -6.90
C SER A 118 -12.89 -0.31 -8.35
N GLY A 119 -13.80 -0.49 -9.32
CA GLY A 119 -13.52 -0.27 -10.74
C GLY A 119 -14.45 -1.06 -11.66
N SER A 120 -13.91 -1.56 -12.77
CA SER A 120 -14.63 -2.42 -13.72
C SER A 120 -13.86 -3.71 -14.00
N PHE A 121 -14.45 -4.87 -13.68
CA PHE A 121 -13.80 -6.18 -13.85
C PHE A 121 -14.74 -7.29 -14.31
N ASN A 122 -14.23 -8.15 -15.20
CA ASN A 122 -14.90 -9.38 -15.62
C ASN A 122 -14.68 -10.48 -14.57
N GLN A 123 -15.70 -10.74 -13.74
CA GLN A 123 -15.62 -11.70 -12.62
C GLN A 123 -15.15 -13.09 -13.07
N ASP A 124 -15.67 -13.59 -14.19
CA ASP A 124 -15.35 -14.92 -14.71
C ASP A 124 -13.90 -15.02 -15.19
N ARG A 125 -13.35 -13.98 -15.82
CA ARG A 125 -11.93 -13.90 -16.21
C ARG A 125 -11.03 -13.97 -14.98
N VAL A 126 -11.36 -13.24 -13.92
CA VAL A 126 -10.61 -13.24 -12.65
C VAL A 126 -10.68 -14.62 -11.99
N LEU A 127 -11.88 -15.20 -11.84
CA LEU A 127 -12.08 -16.54 -11.28
C LEU A 127 -11.38 -17.64 -12.11
N ALA A 128 -11.39 -17.53 -13.44
CA ALA A 128 -10.70 -18.46 -14.33
C ALA A 128 -9.17 -18.36 -14.21
N SER A 129 -8.61 -17.16 -14.04
CA SER A 129 -7.16 -16.98 -13.82
C SER A 129 -6.72 -17.48 -12.44
N ILE A 130 -7.48 -17.15 -11.39
CA ILE A 130 -7.33 -17.69 -10.03
C ILE A 130 -7.33 -19.23 -10.02
N SER A 131 -8.29 -19.83 -10.73
CA SER A 131 -8.41 -21.28 -10.85
C SER A 131 -7.22 -21.89 -11.59
N ARG A 132 -6.92 -21.40 -12.81
CA ARG A 132 -5.84 -21.93 -13.68
C ARG A 132 -4.45 -21.84 -13.04
N LYS A 133 -4.07 -20.70 -12.45
CA LYS A 133 -2.68 -20.51 -11.95
C LYS A 133 -2.39 -21.18 -10.62
N SER A 134 -3.41 -21.40 -9.78
CA SER A 134 -3.20 -21.84 -8.39
C SER A 134 -2.66 -23.26 -8.26
N GLY A 135 -3.05 -24.17 -9.16
CA GLY A 135 -2.85 -25.62 -9.02
C GLY A 135 -3.53 -26.22 -7.78
N ARG A 136 -4.54 -25.52 -7.22
CA ARG A 136 -5.21 -25.87 -5.96
C ARG A 136 -6.71 -25.93 -6.16
N LYS A 137 -7.39 -26.72 -5.33
CA LYS A 137 -8.84 -26.76 -5.29
C LYS A 137 -9.35 -25.48 -4.65
N TRP A 138 -10.29 -24.81 -5.29
CA TRP A 138 -11.05 -23.70 -4.71
C TRP A 138 -12.39 -24.25 -4.21
N ARG A 139 -12.91 -23.68 -3.12
CA ARG A 139 -14.28 -23.93 -2.66
C ARG A 139 -15.08 -22.65 -2.74
N THR A 140 -16.30 -22.75 -3.26
CA THR A 140 -17.31 -21.71 -3.08
C THR A 140 -18.03 -21.95 -1.76
N SER A 141 -18.18 -20.91 -0.96
CA SER A 141 -19.02 -20.89 0.24
C SER A 141 -19.89 -19.63 0.24
N ARG A 142 -20.83 -19.51 1.17
CA ARG A 142 -21.60 -18.28 1.38
C ARG A 142 -21.42 -17.75 2.80
N HIS A 143 -21.59 -16.45 2.96
CA HIS A 143 -21.64 -15.73 4.23
C HIS A 143 -22.58 -14.53 4.02
N ASN A 144 -23.61 -14.36 4.85
CA ASN A 144 -24.66 -13.32 4.70
C ASN A 144 -25.18 -13.20 3.24
N GLY A 145 -25.50 -14.34 2.61
CA GLY A 145 -25.91 -14.42 1.19
C GLY A 145 -24.76 -14.32 0.17
N GLN A 146 -23.74 -13.52 0.46
CA GLN A 146 -22.59 -13.22 -0.39
C GLN A 146 -21.71 -14.46 -0.69
N ARG A 147 -21.22 -14.60 -1.94
CA ARG A 147 -20.39 -15.74 -2.39
C ARG A 147 -18.91 -15.51 -2.07
N ILE A 148 -18.28 -16.39 -1.29
CA ILE A 148 -16.83 -16.36 -1.03
C ILE A 148 -16.16 -17.54 -1.73
N TYR A 149 -15.15 -17.24 -2.54
CA TYR A 149 -14.27 -18.21 -3.18
C TYR A 149 -12.99 -18.33 -2.35
N SER A 150 -12.73 -19.48 -1.75
CA SER A 150 -11.57 -19.71 -0.87
C SER A 150 -10.63 -20.79 -1.39
N GLU A 151 -9.33 -20.55 -1.26
CA GLU A 151 -8.29 -21.55 -1.48
C GLU A 151 -8.43 -22.71 -0.48
N VAL A 152 -8.42 -23.96 -0.95
CA VAL A 152 -8.41 -25.16 -0.09
C VAL A 152 -6.98 -25.71 0.02
N SER A 153 -6.44 -25.71 1.23
CA SER A 153 -5.13 -26.30 1.54
C SER A 153 -5.18 -27.83 1.40
N VAL A 154 -4.51 -28.37 0.36
CA VAL A 154 -4.59 -29.80 -0.03
C VAL A 154 -3.60 -30.71 0.72
N LYS A 155 -2.81 -30.19 1.69
CA LYS A 155 -1.86 -30.99 2.49
C LYS A 155 -2.04 -30.76 3.99
N LYS A 156 -2.28 -31.83 4.75
CA LYS A 156 -2.39 -31.82 6.23
C LYS A 156 -1.06 -31.53 6.97
N THR A 157 0.08 -31.65 6.29
CA THR A 157 1.42 -31.69 6.90
C THR A 157 2.30 -30.45 6.64
N ALA A 158 1.75 -29.41 6.01
CA ALA A 158 2.43 -28.12 5.87
C ALA A 158 1.90 -27.13 6.90
N LYS A 159 2.75 -26.21 7.41
CA LYS A 159 2.34 -25.07 8.24
C LYS A 159 1.11 -24.40 7.61
N PRO A 160 0.06 -24.04 8.39
CA PRO A 160 -1.22 -23.61 7.84
C PRO A 160 -1.06 -22.38 6.94
N SER A 161 -1.11 -22.61 5.63
CA SER A 161 -1.13 -21.53 4.65
C SER A 161 -2.43 -20.75 4.84
N ARG A 162 -2.32 -19.46 5.16
CA ARG A 162 -3.46 -18.53 5.22
C ARG A 162 -4.12 -18.54 3.84
N GLY A 163 -5.24 -19.26 3.72
CA GLY A 163 -5.89 -19.48 2.44
C GLY A 163 -6.50 -18.18 1.93
N SER A 164 -6.00 -17.69 0.79
CA SER A 164 -6.56 -16.52 0.12
C SER A 164 -8.03 -16.75 -0.17
N SER A 165 -8.85 -15.74 0.12
CA SER A 165 -10.28 -15.73 -0.17
C SER A 165 -10.64 -14.46 -0.93
N VAL A 166 -11.62 -14.60 -1.82
CA VAL A 166 -12.04 -13.58 -2.77
C VAL A 166 -13.56 -13.50 -2.76
N THR A 167 -14.13 -12.29 -2.80
CA THR A 167 -15.57 -12.10 -3.01
C THR A 167 -15.84 -10.88 -3.90
N PHE A 168 -16.81 -11.01 -4.80
CA PHE A 168 -17.30 -9.91 -5.63
C PHE A 168 -18.59 -9.38 -5.02
N PHE A 169 -18.48 -8.25 -4.33
CA PHE A 169 -19.60 -7.56 -3.68
C PHE A 169 -20.67 -7.11 -4.68
N ASP A 170 -20.26 -6.87 -5.92
CA ASP A 170 -21.07 -6.58 -7.11
C ASP A 170 -20.15 -6.62 -8.34
N ASN A 171 -20.57 -6.04 -9.47
CA ASN A 171 -19.76 -6.00 -10.70
C ASN A 171 -18.63 -4.95 -10.67
N GLN A 172 -18.59 -4.08 -9.66
CA GLN A 172 -17.65 -2.96 -9.52
C GLN A 172 -16.83 -3.03 -8.24
N THR A 173 -17.17 -3.92 -7.30
CA THR A 173 -16.54 -4.03 -5.98
C THR A 173 -16.03 -5.45 -5.70
N LEU A 174 -14.76 -5.57 -5.32
CA LEU A 174 -14.05 -6.84 -5.06
C LEU A 174 -13.32 -6.78 -3.71
N ALA A 175 -13.33 -7.88 -2.93
CA ALA A 175 -12.48 -8.02 -1.74
C ALA A 175 -11.55 -9.22 -1.84
N VAL A 176 -10.30 -9.04 -1.41
CA VAL A 176 -9.25 -10.08 -1.38
C VAL A 176 -8.57 -10.06 -0.01
N GLY A 177 -8.46 -11.20 0.66
CA GLY A 177 -7.82 -11.29 1.98
C GLY A 177 -7.80 -12.72 2.52
N SER A 178 -7.74 -12.89 3.84
CA SER A 178 -8.04 -14.19 4.46
C SER A 178 -9.56 -14.42 4.52
N LEU A 179 -10.00 -15.67 4.71
CA LEU A 179 -11.42 -15.98 4.92
C LEU A 179 -12.02 -15.25 6.14
N ALA A 180 -11.20 -14.90 7.14
CA ALA A 180 -11.66 -14.10 8.27
C ALA A 180 -11.91 -12.64 7.84
N SER A 181 -10.90 -11.99 7.27
CA SER A 181 -10.99 -10.58 6.87
C SER A 181 -12.09 -10.34 5.82
N VAL A 182 -12.25 -11.25 4.85
CA VAL A 182 -13.34 -11.19 3.84
C VAL A 182 -14.72 -11.33 4.49
N ARG A 183 -14.89 -12.19 5.50
CA ARG A 183 -16.17 -12.27 6.25
C ARG A 183 -16.44 -11.01 7.05
N GLN A 184 -15.43 -10.48 7.74
CA GLN A 184 -15.55 -9.23 8.49
C GLN A 184 -15.92 -8.04 7.58
N SER A 185 -15.41 -8.01 6.34
CA SER A 185 -15.81 -7.03 5.32
C SER A 185 -17.29 -7.16 4.90
N ILE A 186 -17.78 -8.39 4.76
CA ILE A 186 -19.19 -8.65 4.44
C ILE A 186 -20.09 -8.26 5.62
N ASP A 187 -19.66 -8.51 6.85
CA ASP A 187 -20.36 -8.07 8.06
C ASP A 187 -20.37 -6.53 8.18
N ALA A 188 -19.25 -5.86 7.88
CA ALA A 188 -19.14 -4.39 7.89
C ALA A 188 -20.04 -3.74 6.82
N ARG A 189 -20.01 -4.24 5.57
CA ARG A 189 -20.91 -3.78 4.49
C ARG A 189 -22.40 -3.93 4.86
N ALA A 190 -22.73 -4.96 5.62
CA ALA A 190 -24.10 -5.22 6.08
C ALA A 190 -24.50 -4.41 7.34
N GLY A 191 -23.62 -3.56 7.88
CA GLY A 191 -23.84 -2.84 9.14
C GLY A 191 -23.84 -3.75 10.38
N ALA A 192 -23.49 -5.03 10.24
CA ALA A 192 -23.52 -6.02 11.31
C ALA A 192 -22.26 -6.01 12.21
N LYS A 193 -21.21 -5.28 11.79
CA LYS A 193 -19.98 -5.03 12.56
C LYS A 193 -19.44 -3.63 12.26
N PRO A 194 -18.63 -3.04 13.17
CA PRO A 194 -17.95 -1.78 12.91
C PRO A 194 -17.04 -1.83 11.68
N SER A 195 -17.12 -0.77 10.88
CA SER A 195 -16.26 -0.52 9.73
C SER A 195 -15.13 0.47 10.08
N ALA A 196 -14.13 0.60 9.20
CA ALA A 196 -13.04 1.54 9.42
C ALA A 196 -13.53 3.00 9.59
N LEU A 197 -14.64 3.39 8.94
CA LEU A 197 -15.28 4.70 9.13
C LEU A 197 -15.75 4.97 10.57
N GLN A 198 -16.00 3.94 11.37
CA GLN A 198 -16.42 4.10 12.77
C GLN A 198 -15.23 4.26 13.74
N ASN A 199 -14.00 4.04 13.27
CA ASN A 199 -12.79 4.31 14.04
C ASN A 199 -12.46 5.81 13.99
N SER A 200 -13.13 6.60 14.83
CA SER A 200 -13.02 8.07 14.84
C SER A 200 -11.59 8.57 14.98
N SER A 201 -10.74 7.89 15.77
CA SER A 201 -9.32 8.21 15.94
C SER A 201 -8.53 8.06 14.63
N LEU A 202 -8.70 6.92 13.94
CA LEU A 202 -8.03 6.66 12.66
C LEU A 202 -8.57 7.56 11.54
N MET A 203 -9.88 7.80 11.51
CA MET A 203 -10.52 8.59 10.45
C MET A 203 -10.26 10.08 10.59
N ALA A 204 -10.15 10.62 11.81
CA ALA A 204 -9.77 12.02 12.02
C ALA A 204 -8.41 12.35 11.37
N VAL A 205 -7.39 11.51 11.59
CA VAL A 205 -6.09 11.68 10.93
C VAL A 205 -6.14 11.29 9.45
N PHE A 206 -6.85 10.23 9.05
CA PHE A 206 -6.94 9.85 7.63
C PHE A 206 -7.54 10.97 6.77
N HIS A 207 -8.64 11.60 7.21
CA HIS A 207 -9.26 12.71 6.48
C HIS A 207 -8.40 13.98 6.50
N GLN A 208 -7.56 14.21 7.52
CA GLN A 208 -6.59 15.31 7.53
C GLN A 208 -5.56 15.18 6.40
N ALA A 209 -5.14 13.97 6.05
CA ALA A 209 -4.25 13.72 4.90
C ALA A 209 -4.98 13.62 3.55
N ALA A 210 -6.31 13.42 3.54
CA ALA A 210 -7.10 13.12 2.34
C ALA A 210 -7.20 14.27 1.32
N ALA A 211 -6.87 15.51 1.72
CA ALA A 211 -7.21 16.71 0.94
C ALA A 211 -6.42 16.93 -0.37
N ALA A 212 -5.25 16.31 -0.58
CA ALA A 212 -4.32 16.70 -1.66
C ALA A 212 -3.42 15.58 -2.21
N GLY A 213 -3.82 14.31 -2.10
CA GLY A 213 -2.97 13.16 -2.43
C GLY A 213 -3.54 12.23 -3.49
N THR A 214 -2.71 11.27 -3.91
CA THR A 214 -3.11 10.15 -4.77
C THR A 214 -3.05 8.81 -4.02
N ILE A 215 -2.07 8.69 -3.11
CA ILE A 215 -2.01 7.69 -2.06
C ILE A 215 -2.22 8.41 -0.73
N HIS A 216 -3.01 7.82 0.16
CA HIS A 216 -3.20 8.28 1.55
C HIS A 216 -3.01 7.09 2.49
N PHE A 217 -2.49 7.34 3.69
CA PHE A 217 -2.42 6.34 4.72
C PHE A 217 -2.55 6.93 6.11
N ALA A 218 -3.09 6.11 7.01
CA ALA A 218 -3.18 6.38 8.44
C ALA A 218 -2.96 5.08 9.21
N PHE A 219 -2.24 5.17 10.33
CA PHE A 219 -1.95 4.05 11.22
C PHE A 219 -2.03 4.55 12.66
N ASN A 220 -2.81 3.87 13.50
CA ASN A 220 -2.65 3.90 14.94
C ASN A 220 -1.56 2.88 15.31
N MET A 221 -0.54 3.31 16.04
CA MET A 221 0.55 2.43 16.48
C MET A 221 0.09 1.66 17.73
N PRO A 222 -0.09 0.32 17.68
CA PRO A 222 -0.53 -0.43 18.85
C PRO A 222 0.54 -0.37 19.93
N GLU A 223 0.12 -0.29 21.19
CA GLU A 223 1.03 -0.18 22.33
C GLU A 223 2.08 -1.31 22.39
N GLN A 224 1.71 -2.53 22.00
CA GLN A 224 2.64 -3.67 21.87
C GLN A 224 3.77 -3.46 20.84
N LEU A 225 3.54 -2.63 19.82
CA LEU A 225 4.54 -2.27 18.81
C LEU A 225 5.40 -1.10 19.31
N ARG A 226 4.80 -0.11 19.98
CA ARG A 226 5.51 1.01 20.63
C ARG A 226 6.51 0.51 21.67
N GLN A 227 6.09 -0.42 22.53
CA GLN A 227 6.96 -1.09 23.52
C GLN A 227 8.13 -1.79 22.84
N ARG A 228 7.88 -2.62 21.81
CA ARG A 228 8.94 -3.29 21.04
C ARG A 228 9.92 -2.34 20.34
N LEU A 229 9.50 -1.12 19.99
CA LEU A 229 10.39 -0.09 19.44
C LEU A 229 11.24 0.58 20.54
N GLY A 230 10.69 0.75 21.75
CA GLY A 230 11.41 1.28 22.91
C GLY A 230 12.41 0.30 23.52
N ASP A 231 12.04 -0.99 23.56
CA ASP A 231 12.86 -2.10 24.06
C ASP A 231 13.99 -2.50 23.08
N ALA A 232 13.95 -2.00 21.84
CA ALA A 232 14.83 -2.40 20.74
C ALA A 232 16.32 -2.12 21.05
N ASN A 233 17.01 -3.16 21.55
CA ASN A 233 18.41 -3.17 21.97
C ASN A 233 18.72 -2.44 23.31
N GLY A 234 17.72 -2.25 24.17
CA GLY A 234 17.90 -1.94 25.59
C GLY A 234 18.20 -0.47 25.96
N ASN A 235 18.61 -0.28 27.22
CA ASN A 235 18.74 1.01 27.90
C ASN A 235 19.85 1.89 27.31
N GLY A 236 19.53 2.61 26.24
CA GLY A 236 20.45 3.49 25.50
C GLY A 236 20.23 3.52 23.99
N SER A 237 19.25 2.76 23.46
CA SER A 237 18.99 2.70 22.02
C SER A 237 18.66 4.07 21.41
N PHE A 238 19.43 4.45 20.38
CA PHE A 238 19.19 5.63 19.52
C PHE A 238 17.78 5.65 18.92
N LEU A 239 17.15 4.48 18.76
CA LEU A 239 15.80 4.34 18.21
C LEU A 239 14.67 4.56 19.23
N LYS A 240 14.98 4.79 20.51
CA LYS A 240 13.97 4.96 21.57
C LYS A 240 12.87 5.99 21.26
N PRO A 241 13.13 7.16 20.62
CA PRO A 241 12.07 8.10 20.23
C PRO A 241 10.99 7.50 19.31
N LEU A 242 11.28 6.43 18.55
CA LEU A 242 10.27 5.74 17.73
C LEU A 242 9.14 5.10 18.56
N ALA A 243 9.37 4.83 19.85
CA ALA A 243 8.34 4.35 20.77
C ALA A 243 7.27 5.42 21.07
N ALA A 244 7.63 6.70 21.00
CA ALA A 244 6.71 7.79 21.28
C ALA A 244 5.57 7.88 20.24
N ILE A 245 5.82 7.43 18.99
CA ILE A 245 4.87 7.49 17.88
C ILE A 245 3.57 6.78 18.25
N THR A 246 2.48 7.54 18.38
CA THR A 246 1.11 7.06 18.63
C THR A 246 0.36 6.85 17.32
N GLN A 247 0.60 7.70 16.32
CA GLN A 247 -0.01 7.61 14.99
C GLN A 247 0.99 7.96 13.88
N ILE A 248 0.81 7.35 12.72
CA ILE A 248 1.51 7.69 11.48
C ILE A 248 0.46 8.05 10.44
N ILE A 249 0.54 9.25 9.89
CA ILE A 249 -0.35 9.79 8.86
C ILE A 249 0.50 10.21 7.66
N GLY A 250 0.00 10.05 6.44
CA GLY A 250 0.68 10.60 5.29
C GLY A 250 -0.08 10.53 3.97
N ASN A 251 0.49 11.21 2.97
CA ASN A 251 0.05 11.16 1.59
C ASN A 251 1.25 11.08 0.64
N VAL A 252 0.99 10.59 -0.58
CA VAL A 252 1.91 10.68 -1.70
C VAL A 252 1.11 11.16 -2.91
N ASP A 253 1.63 12.16 -3.60
CA ASP A 253 1.17 12.58 -4.92
C ASP A 253 2.31 12.49 -5.95
N LEU A 254 1.93 12.38 -7.22
CA LEU A 254 2.82 12.27 -8.36
C LEU A 254 2.30 13.23 -9.44
N ASN A 255 3.04 14.27 -9.77
CA ASN A 255 2.60 15.27 -10.75
C ASN A 255 3.77 15.66 -11.66
N ASP A 256 3.52 16.59 -12.59
CA ASP A 256 4.49 16.93 -13.63
C ASP A 256 5.79 17.56 -13.08
N SER A 257 5.76 18.06 -11.83
CA SER A 257 6.94 18.53 -11.09
C SER A 257 7.74 17.40 -10.43
N GLY A 258 7.11 16.26 -10.12
CA GLY A 258 7.76 15.12 -9.47
C GLY A 258 6.86 14.32 -8.52
N LEU A 259 7.47 13.57 -7.60
CA LEU A 259 6.81 12.89 -6.49
C LEU A 259 6.92 13.76 -5.25
N LEU A 260 5.79 13.98 -4.58
CA LEU A 260 5.72 14.64 -3.27
C LEU A 260 5.10 13.67 -2.27
N ALA A 261 5.86 13.26 -1.26
CA ALA A 261 5.35 12.49 -0.12
C ALA A 261 5.42 13.33 1.16
N ASN A 262 4.34 13.33 1.93
CA ASN A 262 4.29 13.95 3.26
C ASN A 262 3.94 12.88 4.30
N VAL A 263 4.67 12.87 5.41
CA VAL A 263 4.48 11.93 6.51
C VAL A 263 4.57 12.70 7.82
N SER A 264 3.56 12.57 8.69
CA SER A 264 3.65 13.08 10.07
C SER A 264 3.65 11.90 11.03
N LEU A 265 4.58 11.95 11.98
CA LEU A 265 4.70 11.02 13.10
C LEU A 265 4.17 11.75 14.33
N ILE A 266 3.01 11.32 14.83
CA ILE A 266 2.32 11.95 15.96
C ILE A 266 2.78 11.31 17.26
N THR A 267 3.07 12.10 18.28
CA THR A 267 3.53 11.67 19.62
C THR A 267 2.53 12.03 20.72
N GLY A 268 2.85 11.73 21.98
CA GLY A 268 2.09 12.21 23.14
C GLY A 268 2.39 13.66 23.52
N SER A 269 3.52 14.21 23.05
CA SER A 269 4.00 15.54 23.46
C SER A 269 4.97 16.18 22.45
N ASP A 270 5.04 17.52 22.49
CA ASP A 270 5.97 18.34 21.70
C ASP A 270 7.45 17.96 21.94
N GLN A 271 7.84 17.56 23.15
CA GLN A 271 9.23 17.13 23.40
C GLN A 271 9.55 15.83 22.66
N GLU A 272 8.64 14.85 22.67
CA GLU A 272 8.84 13.60 21.91
C GLU A 272 8.89 13.85 20.40
N ALA A 273 8.16 14.85 19.90
CA ALA A 273 8.21 15.25 18.49
C ALA A 273 9.55 15.92 18.15
N ALA A 274 10.10 16.76 19.04
CA ALA A 274 11.44 17.31 18.91
C ALA A 274 12.51 16.19 18.90
N ASP A 275 12.40 15.23 19.80
CA ASP A 275 13.31 14.07 19.88
C ASP A 275 13.26 13.20 18.62
N LEU A 276 12.07 13.02 18.01
CA LEU A 276 11.92 12.38 16.70
C LEU A 276 12.58 13.17 15.57
N VAL A 277 12.41 14.50 15.51
CA VAL A 277 13.05 15.35 14.50
C VAL A 277 14.58 15.29 14.64
N ASN A 278 15.11 15.30 15.86
CA ASN A 278 16.54 15.12 16.14
C ASN A 278 17.05 13.74 15.67
N LEU A 279 16.30 12.67 15.95
CA LEU A 279 16.59 11.31 15.46
C LEU A 279 16.63 11.25 13.93
N ILE A 280 15.63 11.83 13.25
CA ILE A 280 15.56 11.91 11.77
C ILE A 280 16.77 12.68 11.22
N THR A 281 17.11 13.81 11.83
CA THR A 281 18.24 14.66 11.41
C THR A 281 19.58 13.95 11.55
N GLY A 282 19.81 13.27 12.67
CA GLY A 282 21.00 12.44 12.89
C GLY A 282 21.07 11.28 11.90
N GLY A 283 19.97 10.55 11.70
CA GLY A 283 19.89 9.45 10.75
C GLY A 283 20.18 9.87 9.30
N LEU A 284 19.54 10.94 8.81
CA LEU A 284 19.78 11.48 7.48
C LEU A 284 21.24 11.93 7.29
N SER A 285 21.85 12.53 8.32
CA SER A 285 23.24 12.97 8.29
C SER A 285 24.22 11.79 8.21
N LEU A 286 23.99 10.73 8.99
CA LEU A 286 24.78 9.50 8.93
C LEU A 286 24.66 8.80 7.56
N VAL A 287 23.45 8.75 6.97
CA VAL A 287 23.25 8.17 5.63
C VAL A 287 23.94 9.01 4.55
N ARG A 288 23.80 10.34 4.57
CA ARG A 288 24.51 11.24 3.64
C ARG A 288 26.03 11.06 3.75
N MET A 289 26.58 10.95 4.97
CA MET A 289 28.00 10.69 5.20
C MET A 289 28.45 9.32 4.67
N ALA A 290 27.66 8.27 4.87
CA ALA A 290 27.97 6.92 4.39
C ALA A 290 27.90 6.77 2.85
N LEU A 291 27.20 7.67 2.17
CA LEU A 291 27.06 7.72 0.71
C LEU A 291 28.03 8.72 0.04
N GLY A 292 28.54 9.70 0.79
CA GLY A 292 29.45 10.73 0.28
C GLY A 292 30.69 10.16 -0.40
N GLY A 293 31.12 10.80 -1.49
CA GLY A 293 32.30 10.40 -2.27
C GLY A 293 32.10 9.18 -3.18
N LYS A 294 30.87 8.66 -3.33
CA LYS A 294 30.54 7.55 -4.24
C LYS A 294 29.67 8.05 -5.39
N PRO A 295 30.18 8.18 -6.63
CA PRO A 295 29.38 8.63 -7.78
C PRO A 295 28.14 7.75 -8.05
N GLU A 296 28.20 6.47 -7.69
CA GLU A 296 27.04 5.56 -7.77
C GLU A 296 25.88 5.93 -6.84
N ALA A 297 26.13 6.79 -5.85
CA ALA A 297 25.14 7.24 -4.87
C ALA A 297 24.56 8.62 -5.17
N ASP A 298 25.02 9.35 -6.19
CA ASP A 298 24.63 10.74 -6.45
C ASP A 298 23.10 10.92 -6.59
N ASN A 299 22.43 10.02 -7.31
CA ASN A 299 20.97 10.03 -7.41
C ASN A 299 20.27 9.78 -6.06
N LEU A 300 20.83 8.94 -5.19
CA LEU A 300 20.28 8.68 -3.85
C LEU A 300 20.54 9.86 -2.90
N LEU A 301 21.73 10.49 -2.99
CA LEU A 301 22.04 11.75 -2.30
C LEU A 301 21.08 12.86 -2.73
N ASN A 302 20.75 12.96 -4.02
CA ASN A 302 19.76 13.92 -4.51
C ASN A 302 18.35 13.66 -3.95
N VAL A 303 17.91 12.40 -3.85
CA VAL A 303 16.64 12.06 -3.17
C VAL A 303 16.70 12.45 -1.69
N LEU A 304 17.80 12.15 -0.98
CA LEU A 304 17.98 12.49 0.43
C LEU A 304 18.05 14.00 0.66
N ASN A 305 18.54 14.79 -0.30
CA ASN A 305 18.56 16.25 -0.24
C ASN A 305 17.17 16.86 -0.49
N GLY A 306 16.29 16.13 -1.18
CA GLY A 306 14.86 16.43 -1.28
C GLY A 306 14.03 16.11 -0.03
N ILE A 307 14.66 15.58 1.04
CA ILE A 307 13.99 15.33 2.33
C ILE A 307 14.15 16.54 3.25
N THR A 308 13.04 17.22 3.52
CA THR A 308 12.89 18.21 4.59
C THR A 308 12.13 17.60 5.77
N HIS A 309 12.30 18.17 6.96
CA HIS A 309 11.58 17.80 8.17
C HIS A 309 11.26 19.04 8.99
N SER A 310 10.23 18.96 9.84
CA SER A 310 9.86 20.03 10.77
C SER A 310 9.09 19.47 11.97
N GLN A 311 8.90 20.30 12.98
CA GLN A 311 7.96 20.03 14.07
C GLN A 311 6.74 20.94 13.94
N ALA A 312 5.56 20.41 14.27
CA ALA A 312 4.35 21.19 14.52
C ALA A 312 3.61 20.61 15.73
N GLY A 313 3.77 21.23 16.91
CA GLY A 313 3.27 20.67 18.18
C GLY A 313 3.84 19.27 18.43
N ASN A 314 2.96 18.30 18.70
CA ASN A 314 3.28 16.88 18.88
C ASN A 314 3.42 16.09 17.55
N ALA A 315 3.63 16.76 16.41
CA ALA A 315 3.88 16.11 15.12
C ALA A 315 5.30 16.37 14.62
N ALA A 316 6.07 15.30 14.40
CA ALA A 316 7.30 15.33 13.62
C ALA A 316 6.96 15.08 12.14
N ASN A 317 7.07 16.11 11.31
CA ASN A 317 6.74 16.07 9.89
C ASN A 317 7.98 15.79 9.04
N LEU A 318 7.81 15.01 7.97
CA LEU A 318 8.79 14.77 6.92
C LEU A 318 8.11 15.00 5.57
N THR A 319 8.75 15.79 4.71
CA THR A 319 8.34 15.97 3.32
C THR A 319 9.47 15.53 2.41
N VAL A 320 9.17 14.62 1.48
CA VAL A 320 10.10 14.10 0.48
C VAL A 320 9.66 14.62 -0.89
N ASN A 321 10.48 15.46 -1.50
CA ASN A 321 10.30 15.93 -2.87
C ASN A 321 11.34 15.26 -3.79
N VAL A 322 10.87 14.49 -4.78
CA VAL A 322 11.73 13.88 -5.81
C VAL A 322 11.33 14.49 -7.17
N PRO A 323 12.10 15.45 -7.71
CA PRO A 323 11.77 16.12 -8.97
C PRO A 323 11.59 15.15 -10.14
N ALA A 324 10.71 15.49 -11.08
CA ALA A 324 10.38 14.64 -12.22
C ALA A 324 11.60 14.21 -13.04
N ASP A 325 12.63 15.06 -13.17
CA ASP A 325 13.86 14.72 -13.88
C ASP A 325 14.77 13.74 -13.12
N LEU A 326 14.73 13.76 -11.78
CA LEU A 326 15.39 12.75 -10.96
C LEU A 326 14.66 11.40 -11.06
N ILE A 327 13.33 11.40 -11.10
CA ILE A 327 12.52 10.20 -11.41
C ILE A 327 12.86 9.66 -12.81
N ARG A 328 12.93 10.54 -13.82
CA ARG A 328 13.30 10.18 -15.20
C ARG A 328 14.72 9.59 -15.27
N SER A 329 15.68 10.14 -14.54
CA SER A 329 17.07 9.65 -14.41
C SER A 329 17.14 8.26 -13.76
N LEU A 330 16.43 8.06 -12.64
CA LEU A 330 16.35 6.77 -11.94
C LEU A 330 15.77 5.66 -12.83
N ILE A 331 14.73 5.97 -13.61
CA ILE A 331 14.14 5.03 -14.59
C ILE A 331 15.16 4.58 -15.64
N ASP A 332 16.01 5.47 -16.14
CA ASP A 332 17.00 5.14 -17.17
C ASP A 332 18.19 4.34 -16.60
N GLN A 333 18.59 4.63 -15.35
CA GLN A 333 19.62 3.84 -14.65
C GLN A 333 19.14 2.40 -14.36
N ILE A 334 17.85 2.21 -14.05
CA ILE A 334 17.27 0.86 -13.90
C ILE A 334 17.29 0.12 -15.26
N LYS A 335 16.98 0.80 -16.37
CA LYS A 335 17.09 0.21 -17.72
C LYS A 335 18.52 -0.20 -18.09
N THR A 336 19.54 0.60 -17.73
CA THR A 336 20.94 0.29 -18.10
C THR A 336 21.63 -0.73 -17.19
N LYS A 337 21.22 -0.84 -15.91
CA LYS A 337 21.71 -1.90 -15.00
C LYS A 337 20.91 -3.21 -15.09
N ALA A 338 19.81 -3.28 -15.83
CA ALA A 338 19.10 -4.53 -16.11
C ALA A 338 19.91 -5.42 -17.08
N PRO A 339 20.10 -6.72 -16.79
CA PRO A 339 20.75 -7.62 -17.74
C PRO A 339 19.88 -7.78 -18.99
N LYS A 340 20.52 -7.79 -20.17
CA LYS A 340 19.86 -8.20 -21.42
C LYS A 340 19.56 -9.70 -21.33
N VAL A 341 18.26 -10.04 -21.41
CA VAL A 341 17.72 -11.41 -21.44
C VAL A 341 17.30 -11.75 -22.85
#